data_AF-A0A3D6EC53-F1
#
_entry.id   AF-A0A3D6EC53-F1
#
_cell.length_a   1.000
_cell.length_b   1.000
_cell.length_c   1.000
_cell.angle_alpha   90.00
_cell.angle_beta   90.00
_cell.angle_gamma   90.00
#
_symmetry.space_group_name_H-M   'P 1'
#
loop_
_entity.id
_entity.type
_entity.pdbx_description
1 polymer ?
#
loop_
_entity_poly.entity_id
_entity_poly.type
_entity_poly.pdbx_seq_one_letter_code
_entity_poly.pdbx_strand_id
1 'polypeptide(L)'
;AKERCDAGYGIGSTGLAVYLDFASAIERLGEDVVRARYGNLFQMYEKIVDDDPYKTPMMIYPAIHYTMGGIWVDYELSTSIPGLFAIGEANFSDHGANRLGASALMQGLADGYFVLPYTIQNYLSDQITVPRFSTSLPEFVQAEKDVNARIAKLMSIKGKRSVDSIHKELGLIMWEYVGMGRT
;
A
#
# COMPACT_ATOMS: atom_id res chain seq x y z
N ALA A 1 -7.52 16.26 -11.15
CA ALA A 1 -8.48 15.22 -11.61
C ALA A 1 -9.70 15.14 -10.69
N LYS A 2 -9.56 14.79 -9.40
CA LYS A 2 -10.70 14.78 -8.45
C LYS A 2 -11.50 16.09 -8.42
N GLU A 3 -10.85 17.24 -8.21
CA GLU A 3 -11.53 18.55 -8.21
C GLU A 3 -12.34 18.83 -9.50
N ARG A 4 -11.87 18.33 -10.65
CA ARG A 4 -12.60 18.49 -11.92
C ARG A 4 -13.81 17.57 -11.98
N CYS A 5 -13.71 16.35 -11.48
CA CYS A 5 -14.84 15.43 -11.38
C CYS A 5 -15.89 15.96 -10.38
N ASP A 6 -15.45 16.45 -9.21
CA ASP A 6 -16.31 17.07 -8.21
C ASP A 6 -17.05 18.31 -8.75
N ALA A 7 -16.40 19.06 -9.65
CA ALA A 7 -17.01 20.20 -10.35
C ALA A 7 -17.90 19.81 -11.56
N GLY A 8 -18.20 18.52 -11.75
CA GLY A 8 -19.10 18.03 -12.79
C GLY A 8 -18.47 17.83 -14.18
N TYR A 9 -17.13 17.91 -14.29
CA TYR A 9 -16.40 17.69 -15.55
C TYR A 9 -15.87 16.27 -15.72
N GLY A 10 -16.29 15.34 -14.86
CA GLY A 10 -15.89 13.95 -14.97
C GLY A 10 -16.54 13.25 -16.16
N ILE A 11 -15.86 12.23 -16.68
CA ILE A 11 -16.30 11.45 -17.85
C ILE A 11 -16.68 10.01 -17.46
N GLY A 12 -17.27 9.27 -18.41
CA GLY A 12 -17.69 7.89 -18.22
C GLY A 12 -19.01 7.75 -17.46
N SER A 13 -19.50 6.52 -17.30
CA SER A 13 -20.79 6.24 -16.65
C SER A 13 -20.82 6.60 -15.16
N THR A 14 -19.66 6.62 -14.51
CA THR A 14 -19.51 6.96 -13.09
C THR A 14 -19.28 8.45 -12.85
N GLY A 15 -18.91 9.22 -13.88
CA GLY A 15 -18.44 10.60 -13.73
C GLY A 15 -17.11 10.73 -12.96
N LEU A 16 -16.38 9.63 -12.72
CA LEU A 16 -15.15 9.59 -11.94
C LEU A 16 -13.95 9.21 -12.82
N ALA A 17 -13.70 10.01 -13.85
CA ALA A 17 -12.52 9.88 -14.68
C ALA A 17 -12.19 11.22 -15.37
N VAL A 18 -10.94 11.36 -15.80
CA VAL A 18 -10.47 12.36 -16.75
C VAL A 18 -9.62 11.66 -17.82
N TYR A 19 -9.44 12.30 -18.97
CA TYR A 19 -8.56 11.78 -20.01
C TYR A 19 -7.09 12.13 -19.76
N LEU A 20 -6.23 11.12 -19.94
CA LEU A 20 -4.78 11.25 -20.09
C LEU A 20 -4.44 10.98 -21.56
N ASP A 21 -4.13 12.05 -22.28
CA ASP A 21 -3.88 12.01 -23.72
C ASP A 21 -2.37 12.05 -24.05
N PHE A 22 -1.93 11.11 -24.88
CA PHE A 22 -0.56 11.02 -25.36
C PHE A 22 -0.37 11.56 -26.79
N ALA A 23 -1.42 12.03 -27.47
CA ALA A 23 -1.35 12.50 -28.87
C ALA A 23 -0.25 13.55 -29.07
N SER A 24 -0.18 14.57 -28.22
CA SER A 24 0.88 15.60 -28.31
C SER A 24 2.28 15.05 -28.02
N ALA A 25 2.40 14.05 -27.13
CA ALA A 25 3.68 13.40 -26.87
C ALA A 25 4.13 12.53 -28.05
N ILE A 26 3.19 11.83 -28.70
CA ILE A 26 3.42 11.00 -29.89
C ILE A 26 3.80 11.88 -31.08
N GLU A 27 3.08 12.98 -31.32
CA GLU A 27 3.40 13.94 -32.39
C GLU A 27 4.82 14.51 -32.22
N ARG A 28 5.19 14.87 -30.99
CA ARG A 28 6.48 15.52 -30.70
C ARG A 28 7.66 14.55 -30.67
N LEU A 29 7.48 13.31 -30.23
CA LEU A 29 8.58 12.36 -29.98
C LEU A 29 8.59 11.18 -30.94
N GLY A 30 7.51 10.95 -31.67
CA GLY A 30 7.28 9.74 -32.45
C GLY A 30 6.75 8.58 -31.59
N GLU A 31 5.93 7.73 -32.22
CA GLU A 31 5.29 6.60 -31.56
C GLU A 31 6.31 5.58 -31.03
N ASP A 32 7.38 5.29 -31.78
CA ASP A 32 8.42 4.33 -31.36
C ASP A 32 9.09 4.75 -30.04
N VAL A 33 9.32 6.04 -29.85
CA VAL A 33 9.91 6.58 -28.61
C VAL A 33 8.94 6.47 -27.44
N VAL A 34 7.66 6.78 -27.67
CA VAL A 34 6.61 6.61 -26.65
C VAL A 34 6.43 5.14 -26.30
N ARG A 35 6.46 4.25 -27.29
CA ARG A 35 6.39 2.80 -27.13
C ARG A 35 7.56 2.23 -26.34
N ALA A 36 8.78 2.69 -26.61
CA ALA A 36 9.95 2.30 -25.84
C ALA A 36 9.86 2.70 -24.36
N ARG A 37 9.21 3.84 -24.05
CA ARG A 37 9.08 4.36 -22.67
C ARG A 37 7.89 3.81 -21.90
N TYR A 38 6.75 3.65 -22.56
CA TYR A 38 5.45 3.39 -21.92
C TYR A 38 4.70 2.18 -22.49
N GLY A 39 5.30 1.40 -23.39
CA GLY A 39 4.64 0.28 -24.06
C GLY A 39 4.03 -0.75 -23.10
N ASN A 40 4.67 -1.01 -21.97
CA ASN A 40 4.11 -1.90 -20.94
C ASN A 40 2.83 -1.33 -20.30
N LEU A 41 2.80 -0.02 -20.02
CA LEU A 41 1.61 0.67 -19.50
C LEU A 41 0.47 0.59 -20.52
N PHE A 42 0.76 0.86 -21.79
CA PHE A 42 -0.25 0.88 -22.85
C PHE A 42 -0.82 -0.51 -23.10
N GLN A 43 0.06 -1.53 -23.14
CA GLN A 43 -0.37 -2.92 -23.26
C GLN A 43 -1.23 -3.37 -22.06
N MET A 44 -0.86 -2.96 -20.84
CA MET A 44 -1.66 -3.28 -19.66
C MET A 44 -3.04 -2.62 -19.71
N TYR A 45 -3.10 -1.37 -20.16
CA TYR A 45 -4.35 -0.65 -20.35
C TYR A 45 -5.22 -1.34 -21.40
N GLU A 46 -4.68 -1.64 -22.59
CA GLU A 46 -5.36 -2.34 -23.67
C GLU A 46 -5.93 -3.68 -23.20
N LYS A 47 -5.18 -4.47 -22.43
CA LYS A 47 -5.67 -5.76 -21.90
C LYS A 47 -6.81 -5.65 -20.89
N ILE A 48 -6.89 -4.54 -20.15
CA ILE A 48 -7.88 -4.36 -19.07
C ILE A 48 -9.13 -3.64 -19.60
N VAL A 49 -8.93 -2.67 -20.49
CA VAL A 49 -9.96 -1.72 -20.94
C VAL A 49 -10.41 -2.00 -22.38
N ASP A 50 -9.63 -2.79 -23.15
CA ASP A 50 -9.89 -3.10 -24.57
C ASP A 50 -9.87 -1.84 -25.46
N ASP A 51 -8.95 -0.92 -25.17
CA ASP A 51 -8.77 0.33 -25.92
C ASP A 51 -7.28 0.66 -26.10
N ASP A 52 -6.92 1.27 -27.23
CA ASP A 52 -5.55 1.48 -27.70
C ASP A 52 -5.03 2.90 -27.35
N PRO A 53 -4.15 3.05 -26.34
CA PRO A 53 -3.72 4.38 -25.88
C PRO A 53 -2.82 5.14 -26.86
N TYR A 54 -2.37 4.51 -27.95
CA TYR A 54 -1.70 5.22 -29.04
C TYR A 54 -2.68 6.03 -29.90
N LYS A 55 -3.98 5.68 -29.86
CA LYS A 55 -5.02 6.27 -30.70
C LYS A 55 -6.07 7.02 -29.89
N THR A 56 -6.39 6.55 -28.70
CA THR A 56 -7.44 7.08 -27.84
C THR A 56 -6.88 7.50 -26.48
N PRO A 57 -7.38 8.58 -25.85
CA PRO A 57 -6.92 8.98 -24.53
C PRO A 57 -7.33 7.98 -23.44
N MET A 58 -6.43 7.69 -22.51
CA MET A 58 -6.73 6.80 -21.38
C MET A 58 -7.63 7.48 -20.36
N MET A 59 -8.63 6.77 -19.86
CA MET A 59 -9.40 7.18 -18.68
C MET A 59 -8.63 6.91 -17.39
N ILE A 60 -8.35 7.94 -16.61
CA ILE A 60 -7.65 7.84 -15.32
C ILE A 60 -8.40 8.57 -14.20
N TYR A 61 -8.17 8.13 -12.97
CA TYR A 61 -8.64 8.81 -11.77
C TYR A 61 -7.63 8.62 -10.62
N PRO A 62 -7.42 9.60 -9.72
CA PRO A 62 -6.50 9.45 -8.60
C PRO A 62 -6.93 8.31 -7.67
N ALA A 63 -5.97 7.49 -7.27
CA ALA A 63 -6.19 6.35 -6.38
C ALA A 63 -5.19 6.38 -5.21
N ILE A 64 -5.55 5.68 -4.13
CA ILE A 64 -4.63 5.40 -3.03
C ILE A 64 -3.46 4.58 -3.58
N HIS A 65 -2.23 4.97 -3.25
CA HIS A 65 -1.04 4.37 -3.83
C HIS A 65 -0.02 3.86 -2.81
N TYR A 66 0.28 4.65 -1.77
CA TYR A 66 1.33 4.33 -0.80
C TYR A 66 0.94 4.77 0.60
N THR A 67 1.31 3.99 1.61
CA THR A 67 1.09 4.30 3.02
C THR A 67 2.38 4.82 3.65
N MET A 68 2.45 6.12 3.94
CA MET A 68 3.63 6.70 4.58
C MET A 68 3.68 6.46 6.10
N GLY A 69 2.52 6.32 6.74
CA GLY A 69 2.46 5.93 8.14
C GLY A 69 2.75 4.44 8.31
N GLY A 70 2.94 4.00 9.54
CA GLY A 70 3.21 2.59 9.81
C GLY A 70 3.54 2.35 11.27
N ILE A 71 4.13 1.20 11.54
CA ILE A 71 4.64 0.83 12.85
C ILE A 71 5.77 1.80 13.22
N TRP A 72 5.74 2.31 14.46
CA TRP A 72 6.84 3.09 15.00
C TRP A 72 8.11 2.23 15.07
N VAL A 73 9.20 2.72 14.49
CA VAL A 73 10.56 2.17 14.63
C VAL A 73 11.60 3.24 14.94
N ASP A 74 12.71 2.83 15.57
CA ASP A 74 13.86 3.68 15.82
C ASP A 74 14.81 3.70 14.61
N TYR A 75 15.96 4.36 14.75
CA TYR A 75 17.00 4.39 13.71
C TYR A 75 17.61 3.01 13.42
N GLU A 76 17.35 2.01 14.27
CA GLU A 76 17.79 0.63 14.08
C GLU A 76 16.68 -0.28 13.51
N LEU A 77 15.53 0.30 13.17
CA LEU A 77 14.32 -0.36 12.69
C LEU A 77 13.63 -1.25 13.74
N SER A 78 13.99 -1.07 15.01
CA SER A 78 13.38 -1.77 16.13
C SER A 78 12.10 -1.07 16.56
N THR A 79 11.06 -1.86 16.82
CA THR A 79 9.79 -1.33 17.32
C THR A 79 9.85 -1.07 18.82
N SER A 80 8.77 -0.53 19.39
CA SER A 80 8.60 -0.43 20.85
C SER A 80 8.60 -1.78 21.59
N ILE A 81 8.50 -2.91 20.88
CA ILE A 81 8.59 -4.26 21.44
C ILE A 81 10.00 -4.80 21.18
N PRO A 82 10.81 -5.04 22.24
CA PRO A 82 12.18 -5.55 22.06
C PRO A 82 12.21 -6.85 21.27
N GLY A 83 13.07 -6.92 20.25
CA GLY A 83 13.21 -8.08 19.37
C GLY A 83 12.21 -8.15 18.22
N LEU A 84 11.28 -7.18 18.12
CA LEU A 84 10.42 -7.02 16.96
C LEU A 84 10.89 -5.83 16.12
N PHE A 85 11.17 -6.10 14.84
CA PHE A 85 11.61 -5.11 13.85
C PHE A 85 10.54 -4.93 12.77
N ALA A 86 10.48 -3.76 12.14
CA ALA A 86 9.57 -3.48 11.02
C ALA A 86 10.27 -2.65 9.93
N ILE A 87 10.07 -3.03 8.66
CA ILE A 87 10.78 -2.45 7.52
C ILE A 87 9.88 -2.13 6.33
N GLY A 88 10.34 -1.24 5.44
CA GLY A 88 9.65 -0.87 4.22
C GLY A 88 8.33 -0.14 4.49
N GLU A 89 7.33 -0.34 3.63
CA GLU A 89 6.02 0.33 3.73
C GLU A 89 5.26 0.00 5.03
N ALA A 90 5.69 -1.00 5.80
CA ALA A 90 5.09 -1.32 7.09
C ALA A 90 5.49 -0.35 8.22
N ASN A 91 6.60 0.40 8.08
CA ASN A 91 7.07 1.35 9.08
C ASN A 91 6.85 2.81 8.62
N PHE A 92 7.10 3.78 9.52
CA PHE A 92 6.83 5.20 9.28
C PHE A 92 8.06 6.06 8.88
N SER A 93 9.28 5.52 8.94
CA SER A 93 10.49 6.30 9.25
C SER A 93 10.94 7.29 8.18
N ASP A 94 10.78 6.97 6.89
CA ASP A 94 11.60 7.61 5.85
C ASP A 94 10.90 8.73 5.05
N HIS A 95 9.57 8.71 5.01
CA HIS A 95 8.83 9.48 3.98
C HIS A 95 8.13 10.73 4.50
N GLY A 96 8.10 10.94 5.81
CA GLY A 96 7.31 12.00 6.43
C GLY A 96 5.84 11.95 5.97
N ALA A 97 5.28 13.09 5.58
CA ALA A 97 3.90 13.17 5.09
C ALA A 97 3.74 12.97 3.57
N ASN A 98 4.84 12.97 2.79
CA ASN A 98 4.77 12.81 1.34
C ASN A 98 6.05 12.15 0.80
N ARG A 99 5.88 10.96 0.24
CA ARG A 99 6.95 10.14 -0.30
C ARG A 99 7.39 10.63 -1.68
N LEU A 100 8.71 10.77 -1.91
CA LEU A 100 9.25 11.03 -3.24
C LEU A 100 9.07 9.83 -4.18
N GLY A 101 8.76 10.10 -5.45
CA GLY A 101 8.57 9.06 -6.46
C GLY A 101 9.76 8.08 -6.50
N ALA A 102 9.47 6.79 -6.69
CA ALA A 102 10.45 5.69 -6.72
C ALA A 102 11.23 5.39 -5.42
N SER A 103 11.06 6.13 -4.31
CA SER A 103 11.82 5.88 -3.07
C SER A 103 11.42 4.65 -2.22
N ALA A 104 10.17 4.17 -2.23
CA ALA A 104 9.70 3.03 -1.44
C ALA A 104 10.47 1.71 -1.68
N LEU A 105 10.79 1.40 -2.94
CA LEU A 105 11.64 0.24 -3.24
C LEU A 105 13.07 0.44 -2.73
N MET A 106 13.57 1.67 -2.79
CA MET A 106 14.86 2.02 -2.20
C MET A 106 14.83 1.92 -0.67
N GLN A 107 13.73 2.28 -0.02
CA GLN A 107 13.54 2.09 1.43
C GLN A 107 13.60 0.59 1.76
N GLY A 108 12.79 -0.24 1.10
CA GLY A 108 12.80 -1.68 1.35
C GLY A 108 14.19 -2.30 1.16
N LEU A 109 14.94 -1.84 0.15
CA LEU A 109 16.32 -2.23 -0.06
C LEU A 109 17.24 -1.69 1.04
N ALA A 110 17.11 -0.42 1.43
CA ALA A 110 17.98 0.19 2.42
C ALA A 110 17.78 -0.42 3.81
N ASP A 111 16.54 -0.54 4.24
CA ASP A 111 16.16 -1.17 5.50
C ASP A 111 16.69 -2.62 5.55
N GLY A 112 16.35 -3.40 4.53
CA GLY A 112 16.63 -4.84 4.50
C GLY A 112 18.11 -5.17 4.29
N TYR A 113 18.82 -4.38 3.48
CA TYR A 113 20.19 -4.68 3.07
C TYR A 113 21.25 -3.86 3.82
N PHE A 114 20.98 -2.59 4.15
CA PHE A 114 21.97 -1.71 4.78
C PHE A 114 21.78 -1.55 6.28
N VAL A 115 20.57 -1.69 6.82
CA VAL A 115 20.31 -1.45 8.25
C VAL A 115 20.19 -2.76 9.02
N LEU A 116 19.19 -3.59 8.68
CA LEU A 116 18.87 -4.80 9.42
C LEU A 116 20.05 -5.76 9.64
N PRO A 117 20.97 -5.99 8.67
CA PRO A 117 22.08 -6.90 8.91
C PRO A 117 22.97 -6.48 10.08
N TYR A 118 23.10 -5.19 10.36
CA TYR A 118 23.89 -4.71 11.50
C TYR A 118 23.07 -4.68 12.79
N THR A 119 21.81 -4.25 12.72
CA THR A 119 21.00 -4.01 13.91
C THR A 119 20.43 -5.30 14.51
N ILE A 120 19.94 -6.21 13.67
CA ILE A 120 19.49 -7.54 14.12
C ILE A 120 20.67 -8.32 14.69
N GLN A 121 21.85 -8.26 14.06
CA GLN A 121 23.03 -8.96 14.59
C GLN A 121 23.43 -8.44 15.97
N ASN A 122 23.43 -7.11 16.17
CA ASN A 122 23.69 -6.51 17.47
C ASN A 122 22.68 -7.00 18.51
N TYR A 123 21.38 -6.93 18.21
CA TYR A 123 20.35 -7.42 19.12
C TYR A 123 20.54 -8.92 19.45
N LEU A 124 20.73 -9.76 18.44
CA LEU A 124 20.92 -11.21 18.62
C LEU A 124 22.21 -11.55 19.36
N SER A 125 23.24 -10.70 19.28
CA SER A 125 24.50 -10.89 20.02
C SER A 125 24.33 -10.81 21.53
N ASP A 126 23.31 -10.11 22.03
CA ASP A 126 22.95 -10.11 23.45
C ASP A 126 22.09 -11.33 23.84
N GLN A 127 21.52 -12.02 22.84
CA GLN A 127 20.60 -13.14 23.04
C GLN A 127 21.28 -14.52 22.92
N ILE A 128 22.61 -14.63 22.78
CA ILE A 128 23.30 -15.92 22.50
C ILE A 128 23.04 -16.95 23.59
N THR A 129 22.88 -16.50 24.83
CA THR A 129 22.66 -17.36 26.01
C THR A 129 21.18 -17.62 26.29
N VAL A 130 20.28 -16.91 25.59
CA VAL A 130 18.84 -17.07 25.77
C VAL A 130 18.41 -18.42 25.16
N PRO A 131 17.84 -19.33 25.96
CA PRO A 131 17.43 -20.63 25.45
C PRO A 131 16.26 -20.47 24.48
N ARG A 132 16.15 -21.40 23.53
CA ARG A 132 14.93 -21.50 22.72
C ARG A 132 13.76 -21.85 23.63
N PHE A 133 12.76 -20.97 23.65
CA PHE A 133 11.54 -21.20 24.39
C PHE A 133 10.70 -22.28 23.71
N SER A 134 10.17 -23.21 24.49
CA SER A 134 9.18 -24.17 24.00
C SER A 134 7.85 -23.45 23.77
N THR A 135 7.17 -23.77 22.68
CA THR A 135 5.79 -23.32 22.43
C THR A 135 4.78 -23.94 23.40
N SER A 136 5.19 -24.88 24.25
CA SER A 136 4.36 -25.46 25.31
C SER A 136 4.35 -24.66 26.61
N LEU A 137 5.07 -23.53 26.68
CA LEU A 137 5.03 -22.69 27.88
C LEU A 137 3.65 -22.04 28.05
N PRO A 138 3.23 -21.73 29.29
CA PRO A 138 1.90 -21.20 29.58
C PRO A 138 1.54 -19.96 28.75
N GLU A 139 2.52 -19.09 28.46
CA GLU A 139 2.35 -17.85 27.71
C GLU A 139 1.95 -18.12 26.25
N PHE A 140 2.58 -19.09 25.58
CA PHE A 140 2.25 -19.47 24.20
C PHE A 140 0.88 -20.14 24.13
N VAL A 141 0.59 -21.05 25.05
CA VAL A 141 -0.71 -21.74 25.14
C VAL A 141 -1.83 -20.73 25.36
N GLN A 142 -1.61 -19.75 26.25
CA GLN A 142 -2.58 -18.70 26.52
C GLN A 142 -2.79 -17.79 25.30
N ALA A 143 -1.72 -17.36 24.63
CA ALA A 143 -1.81 -16.54 23.42
C ALA A 143 -2.56 -17.26 22.29
N GLU A 144 -2.25 -18.53 22.04
CA GLU A 144 -2.96 -19.36 21.05
C GLU A 144 -4.44 -19.50 21.40
N LYS A 145 -4.75 -19.78 22.67
CA LYS A 145 -6.13 -19.89 23.16
C LYS A 145 -6.90 -18.58 22.96
N ASP A 146 -6.29 -17.43 23.24
CA ASP A 146 -6.92 -16.11 23.11
C ASP A 146 -7.20 -15.77 21.64
N VAL A 147 -6.25 -16.06 20.74
CA VAL A 147 -6.44 -15.89 19.29
C VAL A 147 -7.56 -16.80 18.78
N ASN A 148 -7.54 -18.08 19.14
CA ASN A 148 -8.56 -19.04 18.75
C ASN A 148 -9.94 -18.66 19.31
N ALA A 149 -10.02 -18.22 20.56
CA ALA A 149 -11.26 -17.73 21.15
C ALA A 149 -11.79 -16.48 20.43
N ARG A 150 -10.91 -15.54 20.05
CA ARG A 150 -11.30 -14.36 19.26
C ARG A 150 -11.82 -14.75 17.88
N ILE A 151 -11.14 -15.66 17.18
CA ILE A 151 -11.58 -16.15 15.86
C ILE A 151 -12.93 -16.88 15.99
N ALA A 152 -13.05 -17.81 16.93
CA ALA A 152 -14.30 -18.54 17.17
C ALA A 152 -15.46 -17.60 17.52
N LYS A 153 -15.20 -16.56 18.33
CA LYS A 153 -16.18 -15.51 18.61
C LYS A 153 -16.60 -14.82 17.32
N LEU A 154 -15.66 -14.33 16.50
CA LEU A 154 -15.97 -13.64 15.25
C LEU A 154 -16.76 -14.53 14.28
N MET A 155 -16.37 -15.79 14.13
CA MET A 155 -17.02 -16.75 13.22
C MET A 155 -18.39 -17.23 13.70
N SER A 156 -18.67 -17.18 15.00
CA SER A 156 -19.97 -17.56 15.57
C SER A 156 -21.02 -16.43 15.54
N ILE A 157 -20.62 -15.19 15.20
CA ILE A 157 -21.55 -14.05 15.11
C ILE A 157 -22.54 -14.30 13.96
N LYS A 158 -23.82 -14.47 14.33
CA LYS A 158 -24.95 -14.55 13.38
C LYS A 158 -25.49 -13.15 13.06
N GLY A 159 -24.61 -12.30 12.54
CA GLY A 159 -24.94 -10.94 12.15
C GLY A 159 -25.88 -10.90 10.94
N LYS A 160 -26.50 -9.73 10.70
CA LYS A 160 -27.39 -9.50 9.55
C LYS A 160 -26.66 -8.94 8.31
N ARG A 161 -25.35 -8.72 8.43
CA ARG A 161 -24.51 -8.06 7.42
C ARG A 161 -23.33 -8.96 7.05
N SER A 162 -22.96 -8.95 5.76
CA SER A 162 -21.75 -9.61 5.28
C SER A 162 -20.51 -8.77 5.57
N VAL A 163 -19.34 -9.43 5.62
CA VAL A 163 -18.03 -8.76 5.72
C VAL A 163 -17.84 -7.76 4.58
N ASP A 164 -18.20 -8.14 3.35
CA ASP A 164 -18.12 -7.26 2.18
C ASP A 164 -18.96 -6.01 2.33
N SER A 165 -20.15 -6.10 2.95
CA SER A 165 -21.00 -4.94 3.15
C SER A 165 -20.37 -3.93 4.11
N ILE A 166 -19.60 -4.41 5.10
CA ILE A 166 -18.87 -3.56 6.06
C ILE A 166 -17.63 -2.98 5.39
N HIS A 167 -16.88 -3.80 4.64
CA HIS A 167 -15.69 -3.36 3.91
C HIS A 167 -16.02 -2.26 2.89
N LYS A 168 -17.10 -2.41 2.13
CA LYS A 168 -17.57 -1.40 1.18
C LYS A 168 -17.99 -0.11 1.88
N GLU A 169 -18.74 -0.20 2.97
CA GLU A 169 -19.14 0.98 3.74
C GLU A 169 -17.92 1.73 4.30
N LEU A 170 -16.96 1.02 4.89
CA LEU A 170 -15.71 1.61 5.36
C LEU A 170 -14.93 2.24 4.20
N GLY A 171 -14.83 1.55 3.06
CA GLY A 171 -14.17 2.06 1.87
C GLY A 171 -14.79 3.37 1.37
N LEU A 172 -16.13 3.47 1.38
CA LEU A 172 -16.84 4.71 1.03
C LEU A 172 -16.56 5.83 2.03
N ILE A 173 -16.56 5.54 3.33
CA ILE A 173 -16.20 6.53 4.36
C ILE A 173 -14.77 7.05 4.13
N MET A 174 -13.81 6.15 3.92
CA MET A 174 -12.42 6.53 3.67
C MET A 174 -12.26 7.35 2.38
N TRP A 175 -12.99 6.98 1.33
CA TRP A 175 -12.98 7.69 0.05
C TRP A 175 -13.54 9.10 0.15
N GLU A 176 -14.69 9.25 0.80
CA GLU A 176 -15.40 10.54 0.92
C GLU A 176 -14.71 11.50 1.89
N TYR A 177 -14.24 11.00 3.04
CA TYR A 177 -13.81 11.87 4.15
C TYR A 177 -12.30 11.91 4.37
N VAL A 178 -11.53 10.95 3.84
CA VAL A 178 -10.07 10.83 4.07
C VAL A 178 -9.27 10.94 2.77
N GLY A 179 -9.89 11.49 1.72
CA GLY A 179 -9.28 11.71 0.42
C GLY A 179 -8.27 12.88 0.37
N MET A 180 -8.03 13.37 -0.86
CA MET A 180 -7.07 14.46 -1.13
C MET A 180 -7.49 15.81 -0.54
N GLY A 181 -8.79 16.09 -0.50
CA GLY A 181 -9.37 17.25 0.18
C GLY A 181 -10.04 16.81 1.48
N ARG A 182 -9.83 17.56 2.56
CA ARG A 182 -10.38 17.28 3.89
C ARG A 182 -10.82 18.62 4.51
N THR A 183 -11.99 18.64 5.14
CA THR A 183 -12.60 19.83 5.76
C THR A 183 -12.98 19.56 7.20
#